data_AF-A0A3E2B298-F1
#
_entry.id   AF-A0A3E2B298-F1
#
_cell.length_a   1.000
_cell.length_b   1.000
_cell.length_c   1.000
_cell.angle_alpha   90.00
_cell.angle_beta   90.00
_cell.angle_gamma   90.00
#
_symmetry.space_group_name_H-M   'P 1'
#
loop_
_entity.id
_entity.type
_entity.pdbx_description
1 polymer ?
#
loop_
_entity_poly.entity_id
_entity_poly.type
_entity_poly.pdbx_seq_one_letter_code
_entity_poly.pdbx_strand_id
1 'polypeptide(L)'
;MGILSHLFCIDINRGVRNYQATPGAVLLDVRSRESYARKRIPESRNLPLEELSRAKEVLPDLSVPLFVYAYGGETSARAVSRLKDMGYTQVHDIGGLKKCCGSHGYYGPTEGTRWFSSP
;
A
#
# COMPACT_ATOMS: atom_id res chain seq x y z
N MET A 1 9.31 -12.13 26.24
CA MET A 1 8.17 -11.29 25.82
C MET A 1 8.30 -10.98 24.33
N GLY A 2 7.87 -11.91 23.46
CA GLY A 2 7.96 -11.74 21.99
C GLY A 2 6.68 -11.08 21.45
N ILE A 3 6.71 -9.77 21.26
CA ILE A 3 5.54 -8.93 20.91
C ILE A 3 5.41 -8.63 19.40
N LEU A 4 6.09 -9.36 18.52
CA LEU A 4 6.18 -9.02 17.08
C LEU A 4 5.36 -9.94 16.15
N SER A 5 4.55 -10.85 16.70
CA SER A 5 3.91 -11.92 15.90
C SER A 5 2.44 -11.64 15.53
N HIS A 6 1.82 -10.55 16.03
CA HIS A 6 0.39 -10.27 15.85
C HIS A 6 0.06 -9.21 14.79
N LEU A 7 1.04 -8.57 14.15
CA LEU A 7 0.80 -7.33 13.37
C LEU A 7 0.61 -7.51 11.85
N PHE A 8 0.69 -8.72 11.29
CA PHE A 8 0.61 -8.90 9.83
C PHE A 8 -0.82 -9.08 9.27
N CYS A 9 -1.83 -9.06 10.12
CA CYS A 9 -3.23 -9.23 9.73
C CYS A 9 -3.98 -7.87 9.69
N ILE A 10 -3.43 -6.91 8.93
CA ILE A 10 -4.12 -5.65 8.66
C ILE A 10 -5.20 -5.89 7.60
N ASP A 11 -6.44 -5.46 7.88
CA ASP A 11 -7.52 -5.48 6.89
C ASP A 11 -7.36 -4.32 5.91
N ILE A 12 -6.79 -4.63 4.76
CA ILE A 12 -6.61 -3.68 3.65
C ILE A 12 -7.90 -3.00 3.22
N ASN A 13 -9.06 -3.66 3.36
CA ASN A 13 -10.33 -3.06 2.98
C ASN A 13 -10.72 -1.93 3.94
N ARG A 14 -10.44 -2.09 5.24
CA ARG A 14 -10.58 -1.01 6.22
C ARG A 14 -9.63 0.14 5.90
N GLY A 15 -8.38 -0.18 5.56
CA GLY A 15 -7.40 0.83 5.17
C GLY A 15 -7.82 1.64 3.94
N VAL A 16 -8.36 0.98 2.90
CA VAL A 16 -8.87 1.64 1.70
C VAL A 16 -10.08 2.52 2.00
N ARG A 17 -11.01 2.08 2.86
CA ARG A 17 -12.13 2.92 3.31
C ARG A 17 -11.64 4.17 4.04
N ASN A 18 -10.63 4.04 4.90
CA ASN A 18 -10.03 5.19 5.58
C ASN A 18 -9.37 6.15 4.59
N TYR A 19 -8.61 5.62 3.60
CA TYR A 19 -8.04 6.42 2.52
C TYR A 19 -9.12 7.24 1.79
N GLN A 20 -10.22 6.59 1.39
CA GLN A 20 -11.33 7.25 0.70
C GLN A 20 -12.01 8.33 1.55
N ALA A 21 -11.98 8.20 2.87
CA ALA A 21 -12.54 9.16 3.80
C ALA A 21 -11.57 10.29 4.18
N THR A 22 -10.30 10.23 3.77
CA THR A 22 -9.27 11.24 4.09
C THR A 22 -9.02 12.14 2.88
N PRO A 23 -9.46 13.41 2.90
CA PRO A 23 -9.20 14.36 1.82
C PRO A 23 -7.70 14.59 1.60
N GLY A 24 -7.28 14.63 0.33
CA GLY A 24 -5.88 14.87 -0.03
C GLY A 24 -4.92 13.72 0.28
N ALA A 25 -5.42 12.57 0.73
CA ALA A 25 -4.59 11.39 0.96
C ALA A 25 -4.06 10.79 -0.34
N VAL A 26 -2.93 10.09 -0.23
CA VAL A 26 -2.34 9.31 -1.32
C VAL A 26 -2.31 7.84 -0.92
N LEU A 27 -2.84 7.01 -1.82
CA LEU A 27 -2.73 5.56 -1.74
C LEU A 27 -1.47 5.11 -2.48
N LEU A 28 -0.50 4.54 -1.78
CA LEU A 28 0.81 4.17 -2.30
C LEU A 28 0.96 2.64 -2.43
N ASP A 29 1.16 2.17 -3.65
CA ASP A 29 1.50 0.79 -3.96
C ASP A 29 3.02 0.62 -4.05
N VAL A 30 3.60 -0.16 -3.14
CA VAL A 30 5.07 -0.39 -3.10
C VAL A 30 5.51 -1.69 -3.77
N ARG A 31 4.63 -2.34 -4.53
CA ARG A 31 4.97 -3.52 -5.34
C ARG A 31 5.75 -3.11 -6.59
N SER A 32 6.25 -4.12 -7.31
CA SER A 32 6.90 -3.91 -8.61
C SER A 32 5.95 -3.25 -9.62
N ARG A 33 6.53 -2.46 -10.54
CA ARG A 33 5.80 -1.79 -11.63
C ARG A 33 4.98 -2.75 -12.46
N GLU A 34 5.50 -3.95 -12.70
CA GLU A 34 4.80 -5.01 -13.42
C GLU A 34 3.56 -5.50 -12.68
N SER A 35 3.66 -5.72 -11.37
CA SER A 35 2.52 -6.15 -10.54
C SER A 35 1.45 -5.08 -10.47
N TYR A 36 1.88 -3.83 -10.37
CA TYR A 36 1.01 -2.66 -10.41
C TYR A 36 0.30 -2.51 -11.75
N ALA A 37 1.01 -2.70 -12.86
CA ALA A 37 0.45 -2.64 -14.20
C ALA A 37 -0.60 -3.73 -14.43
N ARG A 38 -0.37 -4.95 -13.92
CA ARG A 38 -1.32 -6.07 -14.04
C ARG A 38 -2.62 -5.85 -13.28
N LYS A 39 -2.53 -5.50 -12.01
CA LYS A 39 -3.69 -5.31 -11.12
C LYS A 39 -3.32 -4.44 -9.95
N ARG A 40 -4.02 -3.32 -9.77
CA ARG A 40 -3.82 -2.32 -8.70
C ARG A 40 -5.16 -1.82 -8.18
N ILE A 41 -5.13 -1.13 -7.05
CA ILE A 41 -6.29 -0.39 -6.55
C ILE A 41 -6.41 0.91 -7.39
N PRO A 42 -7.61 1.32 -7.85
CA PRO A 42 -7.79 2.57 -8.59
C PRO A 42 -7.24 3.76 -7.81
N GLU A 43 -6.80 4.81 -8.50
CA GLU A 43 -6.23 6.04 -7.92
C GLU A 43 -4.97 5.86 -7.07
N SER A 44 -4.46 4.64 -6.92
CA SER A 44 -3.17 4.42 -6.28
C SER A 44 -2.03 5.00 -7.11
N ARG A 45 -0.88 5.24 -6.47
CA ARG A 45 0.37 5.62 -7.11
C ARG A 45 1.39 4.53 -6.85
N ASN A 46 2.18 4.17 -7.85
CA ASN A 46 3.23 3.17 -7.69
C ASN A 46 4.58 3.81 -7.39
N LEU A 47 5.19 3.39 -6.27
CA LEU A 47 6.59 3.64 -5.96
C LEU A 47 7.17 2.36 -5.35
N PRO A 48 7.81 1.50 -6.14
CA PRO A 48 8.33 0.22 -5.66
C PRO A 48 9.22 0.38 -4.41
N LEU A 49 9.20 -0.60 -3.51
CA LEU A 49 9.98 -0.60 -2.27
C LEU A 49 11.46 -0.25 -2.48
N GLU A 50 12.03 -0.72 -3.59
CA GLU A 50 13.43 -0.54 -3.97
C GLU A 50 13.73 0.90 -4.42
N GLU A 51 12.71 1.63 -4.89
CA GLU A 51 12.79 3.01 -5.35
C GLU A 51 12.36 4.03 -4.29
N LEU A 52 12.03 3.58 -3.05
CA LEU A 52 11.58 4.48 -1.98
C LEU A 52 12.59 5.56 -1.60
N SER A 53 13.89 5.37 -1.88
CA SER A 53 14.90 6.42 -1.70
C SER A 53 14.54 7.71 -2.45
N ARG A 54 13.81 7.61 -3.56
CA ARG A 54 13.34 8.72 -4.38
C ARG A 54 11.98 9.26 -3.97
N ALA A 55 11.41 8.81 -2.85
CA ALA A 55 10.05 9.19 -2.45
C ALA A 55 9.87 10.71 -2.37
N LYS A 56 10.86 11.46 -1.86
CA LYS A 56 10.80 12.93 -1.78
C LYS A 56 10.75 13.63 -3.14
N GLU A 57 11.22 13.01 -4.21
CA GLU A 57 11.10 13.54 -5.57
C GLU A 57 9.65 13.42 -6.09
N VAL A 58 8.96 12.34 -5.69
CA VAL A 58 7.63 11.95 -6.20
C VAL A 58 6.49 12.44 -5.29
N LEU A 59 6.78 12.56 -3.99
CA LEU A 59 5.90 12.94 -2.88
C LEU A 59 6.63 13.98 -2.01
N PRO A 60 6.82 15.22 -2.50
CA PRO A 60 7.62 16.22 -1.79
C PRO A 60 6.97 16.71 -0.48
N ASP A 61 5.65 16.61 -0.37
CA ASP A 61 4.93 16.94 0.87
C ASP A 61 5.06 15.80 1.89
N LEU A 62 5.86 16.03 2.94
CA LEU A 62 6.09 15.07 4.02
C LEU A 62 4.89 14.93 4.97
N SER A 63 3.96 15.88 4.92
CA SER A 63 2.76 15.91 5.75
C SER A 63 1.56 15.25 5.08
N VAL A 64 1.65 14.88 3.80
CA VAL A 64 0.55 14.24 3.08
C VAL A 64 0.16 12.91 3.76
N PRO A 65 -1.14 12.65 4.00
CA PRO A 65 -1.58 11.35 4.51
C PRO A 65 -1.31 10.24 3.50
N LEU A 66 -0.39 9.33 3.84
CA LEU A 66 0.01 8.19 3.03
C LEU A 66 -0.62 6.90 3.55
N PHE A 67 -1.33 6.20 2.68
CA PHE A 67 -1.84 4.86 2.93
C PHE A 67 -1.03 3.88 2.08
N VAL A 68 -0.21 3.03 2.70
CA VAL A 68 0.77 2.20 2.00
C VAL A 68 0.32 0.76 1.98
N TYR A 69 0.28 0.16 0.79
CA TYR A 69 -0.03 -1.25 0.62
C TYR A 69 0.99 -1.98 -0.26
N ALA A 70 1.08 -3.29 -0.06
CA ALA A 70 1.97 -4.16 -0.81
C ALA A 70 1.28 -5.47 -1.24
N TYR A 71 2.06 -6.46 -1.65
CA TYR A 71 1.53 -7.80 -1.89
C TYR A 71 1.25 -8.53 -0.56
N GLY A 72 2.18 -8.44 0.39
CA GLY A 72 2.06 -8.97 1.77
C GLY A 72 2.35 -7.89 2.82
N GLY A 73 1.85 -8.08 4.05
CA GLY A 73 1.92 -7.08 5.12
C GLY A 73 3.34 -6.82 5.63
N GLU A 74 4.24 -7.79 5.55
CA GLU A 74 5.65 -7.61 5.91
C GLU A 74 6.35 -6.59 5.01
N THR A 75 5.94 -6.52 3.73
CA THR A 75 6.53 -5.61 2.75
C THR A 75 6.02 -4.18 2.93
N SER A 76 4.72 -4.01 3.22
CA SER A 76 4.14 -2.68 3.50
C SER A 76 4.68 -2.11 4.81
N ALA A 77 4.83 -2.93 5.85
CA ALA A 77 5.43 -2.51 7.12
C ALA A 77 6.87 -1.96 6.94
N ARG A 78 7.69 -2.66 6.13
CA ARG A 78 9.05 -2.20 5.79
C ARG A 78 9.04 -0.87 5.04
N ALA A 79 8.13 -0.69 4.10
CA ALA A 79 7.98 0.58 3.37
C ALA A 79 7.60 1.73 4.30
N VAL A 80 6.63 1.49 5.19
CA VAL A 80 6.15 2.49 6.17
C VAL A 80 7.28 2.92 7.10
N SER A 81 8.08 1.98 7.61
CA SER A 81 9.25 2.30 8.42
C SER A 81 10.20 3.23 7.67
N ARG A 82 10.57 2.89 6.43
CA ARG A 82 11.47 3.72 5.60
C ARG A 82 10.91 5.11 5.34
N LEU A 83 9.61 5.23 5.05
CA LEU A 83 8.98 6.53 4.83
C LEU A 83 9.00 7.38 6.11
N LYS A 84 8.73 6.79 7.28
CA LYS A 84 8.85 7.50 8.56
C LYS A 84 10.29 7.97 8.81
N ASP A 85 11.29 7.11 8.56
CA ASP A 85 12.71 7.46 8.70
C ASP A 85 13.12 8.61 7.76
N MET A 86 12.47 8.72 6.60
CA MET A 86 12.67 9.83 5.65
C MET A 86 12.00 11.15 6.09
N GLY A 87 11.17 11.13 7.14
CA GLY A 87 10.51 12.30 7.71
C GLY A 87 9.03 12.47 7.36
N TYR A 88 8.40 11.48 6.73
CA TYR A 88 6.95 11.52 6.51
C TYR A 88 6.21 11.33 7.84
N THR A 89 5.28 12.23 8.13
CA THR A 89 4.64 12.31 9.45
C THR A 89 3.32 11.55 9.53
N GLN A 90 2.63 11.37 8.40
CA GLN A 90 1.31 10.73 8.32
C GLN A 90 1.36 9.46 7.45
N VAL A 91 2.03 8.41 7.91
CA VAL A 91 2.17 7.15 7.16
C VAL A 91 1.43 6.00 7.84
N HIS A 92 0.48 5.41 7.11
CA HIS A 92 -0.40 4.34 7.55
C HIS A 92 -0.12 3.06 6.77
N ASP A 93 0.22 1.98 7.47
CA ASP A 93 0.26 0.63 6.89
C ASP A 93 -1.17 0.11 6.74
N ILE A 94 -1.57 -0.23 5.52
CA ILE A 94 -2.87 -0.87 5.26
C ILE A 94 -2.73 -2.35 4.86
N GLY A 95 -1.52 -2.91 4.94
CA GLY A 95 -1.27 -4.32 4.72
C GLY A 95 -1.11 -4.73 3.25
N GLY A 96 -1.38 -6.02 3.01
CA GLY A 96 -1.17 -6.66 1.71
C GLY A 96 -2.46 -6.98 0.96
N LEU A 97 -2.38 -7.05 -0.36
CA LEU A 97 -3.45 -7.61 -1.19
C LEU A 97 -3.70 -9.10 -0.90
N LYS A 98 -2.65 -9.84 -0.56
CA LYS A 98 -2.72 -11.26 -0.22
C LYS A 98 -3.41 -11.43 1.14
N LYS A 99 -4.35 -12.37 1.19
CA LYS A 99 -4.93 -12.86 2.44
C LYS A 99 -3.83 -13.39 3.38
N CYS A 100 -3.72 -12.81 4.56
CA CYS A 100 -2.96 -13.35 5.69
C CYS A 100 -3.95 -13.77 6.81
N CYS A 101 -3.59 -14.76 7.64
CA CYS A 101 -4.39 -15.38 8.72
C CYS A 101 -5.63 -14.58 9.16
N GLY A 102 -6.82 -14.99 8.72
CA GLY A 102 -8.11 -14.40 9.14
C GLY A 102 -8.58 -13.14 8.39
N SER A 103 -7.76 -12.53 7.52
CA SER A 103 -8.19 -11.42 6.64
C SER A 103 -8.80 -11.93 5.32
N HIS A 104 -9.57 -11.10 4.61
CA HIS A 104 -10.19 -11.50 3.32
C HIS A 104 -9.31 -11.23 2.09
N GLY A 105 -8.12 -10.62 2.27
CA GLY A 105 -7.41 -9.97 1.17
C GLY A 105 -8.21 -8.77 0.62
N TYR A 106 -7.69 -8.11 -0.41
CA TYR A 106 -8.42 -7.01 -1.05
C TYR A 106 -9.49 -7.51 -2.02
N TYR A 107 -10.74 -7.07 -1.85
CA TYR A 107 -11.88 -7.45 -2.70
C TYR A 107 -12.62 -6.25 -3.33
N GLY A 108 -12.05 -5.06 -3.25
CA GLY A 108 -12.60 -3.87 -3.91
C GLY A 108 -12.31 -3.80 -5.41
N PRO A 109 -12.69 -2.69 -6.07
CA PRO A 109 -12.44 -2.48 -7.49
C PRO A 109 -10.93 -2.48 -7.78
N THR A 110 -10.54 -2.95 -8.97
CA THR A 110 -9.13 -2.94 -9.42
C THR A 110 -8.98 -2.47 -10.85
N GLU A 111 -7.89 -1.77 -11.13
CA GLU A 111 -7.44 -1.39 -12.48
C GLU A 111 -6.20 -2.18 -12.89
N GLY A 112 -5.90 -2.20 -14.18
CA GLY A 112 -4.69 -2.82 -14.72
C GLY A 112 -4.90 -3.38 -16.11
N THR A 113 -3.86 -3.99 -16.67
CA THR A 113 -3.94 -4.68 -17.96
C THR A 113 -4.84 -5.90 -17.83
N ARG A 114 -6.01 -5.81 -18.49
CA ARG A 114 -7.00 -6.89 -18.60
C ARG A 114 -6.35 -8.07 -19.32
N TRP A 115 -5.95 -9.12 -18.59
CA TRP A 115 -5.65 -10.41 -19.23
C TRP A 115 -6.98 -11.03 -19.65
N PHE A 116 -7.29 -10.91 -20.94
CA PHE A 116 -8.38 -11.56 -21.67
C PHE A 116 -9.78 -11.42 -21.05
N SER A 117 -10.56 -10.48 -21.61
CA SER A 117 -11.94 -10.84 -21.93
C SER A 117 -11.85 -11.90 -23.03
N SER A 118 -11.97 -13.17 -22.68
CA SER A 118 -12.46 -14.11 -23.69
C SER A 118 -13.94 -13.77 -23.94
N PRO A 119 -14.39 -13.76 -25.20
CA PRO A 119 -15.79 -13.58 -25.55
C PRO A 119 -16.69 -14.66 -24.96
#